data_AF-A0A0D6QGB8-F1
#
_entry.id   AF-A0A0D6QGB8-F1
#
_cell.length_a   1.000
_cell.length_b   1.000
_cell.length_c   1.000
_cell.angle_alpha   90.00
_cell.angle_beta   90.00
_cell.angle_gamma   90.00
#
_symmetry.space_group_name_H-M   'P 1'
#
loop_
_entity.id
_entity.type
_entity.pdbx_description
1 polymer ?
#
loop_
_entity_poly.entity_id
_entity_poly.type
_entity_poly.pdbx_seq_one_letter_code
_entity_poly.pdbx_strand_id
1 'polypeptide(L)'
;MNALVALAALALVAAAPPRPSAPAGSCKQCHPSWTVLPKDHPAVKGTTLAACLGCHKPAADAKPDAFSARLHRAHRAPEADCTVCHTLSRGRFGLAGGKKPLGTLAEGDAPLRRAATSWAGSALLDATHAKADVSCAGCHASELPETGAFVASERCLACHGPADALAKATEPAVHPDRNPHRSHLGEIDCTACHHAHAASENYCLNCHPKFEMKQLPGAPR
;
A
#
# COMPACT_ATOMS: atom_id res chain seq x y z
N MET A 1 29.93 -48.45 -36.64
CA MET A 1 29.06 -48.76 -35.48
C MET A 1 29.64 -47.97 -34.30
N ASN A 2 29.06 -46.93 -33.70
CA ASN A 2 27.71 -46.40 -33.64
C ASN A 2 27.77 -44.87 -33.46
N ALA A 3 26.88 -44.15 -34.14
CA ALA A 3 26.57 -42.76 -33.84
C ALA A 3 25.56 -42.71 -32.70
N LEU A 4 25.89 -42.03 -31.60
CA LEU A 4 24.96 -41.68 -30.53
C LEU A 4 24.43 -40.26 -30.81
N VAL A 5 23.22 -40.19 -31.36
CA VAL A 5 22.48 -38.92 -31.51
C VAL A 5 21.72 -38.68 -30.20
N ALA A 6 22.11 -37.65 -29.45
CA ALA A 6 21.36 -37.16 -28.31
C ALA A 6 20.24 -36.22 -28.81
N LEU A 7 18.99 -36.69 -28.79
CA LEU A 7 17.82 -35.85 -28.99
C LEU A 7 17.54 -35.06 -27.70
N ALA A 8 17.81 -33.76 -27.73
CA ALA A 8 17.31 -32.83 -26.72
C ALA A 8 15.82 -32.56 -26.98
N ALA A 9 14.95 -33.05 -26.11
CA ALA A 9 13.53 -32.74 -26.14
C ALA A 9 13.31 -31.31 -25.60
N LEU A 10 12.99 -30.37 -26.49
CA LEU A 10 12.46 -29.05 -26.12
C LEU A 10 11.03 -29.26 -25.58
N ALA A 11 10.87 -29.22 -24.27
CA ALA A 11 9.54 -29.10 -23.67
C ALA A 11 9.03 -27.67 -23.88
N LEU A 12 8.09 -27.49 -24.82
CA LEU A 12 7.32 -26.26 -24.90
C LEU A 12 6.48 -26.13 -23.63
N VAL A 13 6.86 -25.22 -22.74
CA VAL A 13 5.99 -24.75 -21.66
C VAL A 13 4.87 -23.96 -22.33
N ALA A 14 3.73 -24.60 -22.56
CA ALA A 14 2.52 -23.91 -22.99
C ALA A 14 2.16 -22.89 -21.90
N ALA A 15 2.15 -21.60 -22.26
CA ALA A 15 1.63 -20.56 -21.39
C ALA A 15 0.18 -20.91 -21.01
N ALA A 16 -0.11 -20.93 -19.71
CA ALA A 16 -1.46 -21.17 -19.23
C ALA A 16 -2.43 -20.17 -19.86
N PRO A 17 -3.65 -20.59 -20.25
CA PRO A 17 -4.62 -19.67 -20.84
C PRO A 17 -4.94 -18.54 -19.86
N PRO A 18 -5.15 -17.30 -20.34
CA PRO A 18 -5.54 -16.20 -19.48
C PRO A 18 -6.80 -16.59 -18.72
N ARG A 19 -6.77 -16.47 -17.39
CA ARG A 19 -7.96 -16.72 -16.56
C ARG A 19 -9.07 -15.78 -17.07
N PRO A 20 -10.27 -16.30 -17.35
CA PRO A 20 -11.39 -15.44 -17.71
C PRO A 20 -11.59 -14.43 -16.59
N SER A 21 -11.69 -13.15 -16.97
CA SER A 21 -12.06 -12.07 -16.06
C SER A 21 -13.37 -12.44 -15.37
N ALA A 22 -13.36 -12.60 -14.05
CA ALA A 22 -14.59 -12.81 -13.30
C ALA A 22 -15.57 -11.65 -13.60
N PRO A 23 -16.87 -11.92 -13.86
CA PRO A 23 -17.85 -10.85 -13.97
C PRO A 23 -17.86 -10.05 -12.68
N ALA A 24 -17.93 -8.72 -12.77
CA ALA A 24 -17.90 -7.81 -11.62
C ALA A 24 -18.89 -8.29 -10.54
N GLY A 25 -18.34 -8.89 -9.47
CA GLY A 25 -19.12 -9.61 -8.48
C GLY A 25 -20.06 -8.65 -7.74
N SER A 26 -21.28 -9.11 -7.48
CA SER A 26 -22.21 -8.39 -6.63
C SER A 26 -21.78 -8.56 -5.17
N CYS A 27 -21.56 -7.47 -4.44
CA CYS A 27 -21.17 -7.51 -3.03
C CYS A 27 -22.19 -8.26 -2.16
N LYS A 28 -23.48 -8.24 -2.56
CA LYS A 28 -24.55 -8.99 -1.87
C LYS A 28 -24.38 -10.50 -1.90
N GLN A 29 -23.52 -11.03 -2.77
CA GLN A 29 -23.21 -12.47 -2.77
C GLN A 29 -22.55 -12.90 -1.45
N CYS A 30 -21.78 -12.01 -0.81
CA CYS A 30 -21.17 -12.27 0.51
C CYS A 30 -21.80 -11.42 1.64
N HIS A 31 -22.42 -10.28 1.32
CA HIS A 31 -23.06 -9.38 2.28
C HIS A 31 -24.58 -9.22 2.03
N PRO A 32 -25.40 -10.25 2.30
CA PRO A 32 -26.82 -10.24 1.94
C PRO A 32 -27.66 -9.17 2.67
N SER A 33 -27.24 -8.78 3.88
CA SER A 33 -27.97 -7.86 4.77
C SER A 33 -27.32 -6.48 4.95
N TRP A 34 -26.23 -6.17 4.22
CA TRP A 34 -25.49 -4.91 4.32
C TRP A 34 -25.06 -4.46 5.73
N THR A 35 -24.94 -5.39 6.67
CA THR A 35 -24.49 -5.13 8.05
C THR A 35 -23.07 -4.57 8.15
N VAL A 36 -22.33 -4.58 7.05
CA VAL A 36 -20.97 -4.01 6.91
C VAL A 36 -20.97 -2.49 6.73
N LEU A 37 -22.12 -1.87 6.41
CA LEU A 37 -22.22 -0.43 6.30
C LEU A 37 -22.45 0.21 7.69
N PRO A 38 -21.86 1.38 7.98
CA PRO A 38 -22.16 2.13 9.20
C PRO A 38 -23.66 2.40 9.35
N LYS A 39 -24.14 2.47 10.60
CA LYS A 39 -25.57 2.68 10.90
C LYS A 39 -26.15 3.93 10.22
N ASP A 40 -25.36 5.00 10.15
CA ASP A 40 -25.76 6.29 9.56
C ASP A 40 -25.49 6.38 8.06
N HIS A 41 -25.04 5.29 7.42
CA HIS A 41 -24.77 5.28 5.99
C HIS A 41 -26.10 5.38 5.20
N PRO A 42 -26.21 6.29 4.22
CA PRO A 42 -27.43 6.40 3.41
C PRO A 42 -27.68 5.12 2.60
N ALA A 43 -28.95 4.85 2.27
CA ALA A 43 -29.31 3.70 1.47
C ALA A 43 -28.66 3.77 0.06
N VAL A 44 -27.91 2.74 -0.31
CA VAL A 44 -27.28 2.64 -1.63
C VAL A 44 -28.17 1.84 -2.57
N LYS A 45 -28.39 2.37 -3.77
CA LYS A 45 -29.11 1.66 -4.85
C LYS A 45 -28.10 0.93 -5.73
N GLY A 46 -27.98 -0.38 -5.55
CA GLY A 46 -27.10 -1.24 -6.34
C GLY A 46 -26.23 -2.14 -5.46
N THR A 47 -25.59 -3.12 -6.09
CA THR A 47 -24.81 -4.15 -5.39
C THR A 47 -23.43 -4.34 -5.99
N THR A 48 -23.03 -3.48 -6.92
CA THR A 48 -21.72 -3.49 -7.57
C THR A 48 -20.88 -2.33 -7.05
N LEU A 49 -19.57 -2.39 -7.26
CA LEU A 49 -18.64 -1.33 -6.87
C LEU A 49 -19.07 0.05 -7.41
N ALA A 50 -19.62 0.11 -8.63
CA ALA A 50 -20.09 1.35 -9.25
C ALA A 50 -21.15 2.09 -8.43
N ALA A 51 -22.01 1.37 -7.69
CA ALA A 51 -23.02 1.98 -6.84
C ALA A 51 -22.41 2.73 -5.65
N CYS A 52 -21.27 2.25 -5.14
CA CYS A 52 -20.55 2.86 -4.03
C CYS A 52 -19.72 4.06 -4.49
N LEU A 53 -19.02 3.92 -5.63
CA LEU A 53 -18.15 4.95 -6.19
C LEU A 53 -18.89 6.22 -6.64
N GLY A 54 -20.22 6.17 -6.75
CA GLY A 54 -21.06 7.35 -7.00
C GLY A 54 -20.89 8.43 -5.91
N CYS A 55 -20.72 8.01 -4.65
CA CYS A 55 -20.45 8.91 -3.52
C CYS A 55 -18.99 8.83 -3.04
N HIS A 56 -18.37 7.65 -3.10
CA HIS A 56 -17.00 7.43 -2.63
C HIS A 56 -15.99 7.44 -3.78
N LYS A 57 -15.62 8.63 -4.24
CA LYS A 57 -14.66 8.78 -5.32
C LYS A 57 -13.23 8.56 -4.81
N PRO A 58 -12.43 7.69 -5.46
CA PRO A 58 -11.00 7.60 -5.17
C PRO A 58 -10.36 8.97 -5.41
N ALA A 59 -9.53 9.40 -4.46
CA ALA A 59 -8.73 10.61 -4.58
C ALA A 59 -7.25 10.25 -4.44
N ALA A 60 -6.42 10.89 -5.24
CA ALA A 60 -4.97 10.77 -5.17
C ALA A 60 -4.33 11.91 -4.34
N ASP A 61 -5.09 12.49 -3.41
CA ASP A 61 -4.61 13.54 -2.51
C ASP A 61 -4.09 12.94 -1.20
N ALA A 62 -3.44 13.74 -0.36
CA ALA A 62 -2.85 13.30 0.91
C ALA A 62 -3.89 13.04 2.01
N LYS A 63 -5.18 13.05 1.67
CA LYS A 63 -6.23 12.99 2.68
C LYS A 63 -6.56 11.53 3.01
N PRO A 64 -6.97 11.26 4.26
CA PRO A 64 -7.54 9.97 4.61
C PRO A 64 -8.71 9.63 3.71
N ASP A 65 -8.70 8.41 3.17
CA ASP A 65 -9.79 7.83 2.37
C ASP A 65 -10.34 6.64 3.15
N ALA A 66 -11.25 6.93 4.08
CA ALA A 66 -11.85 5.93 4.94
C ALA A 66 -12.63 4.87 4.16
N PHE A 67 -13.21 5.20 3.00
CA PHE A 67 -13.93 4.22 2.20
C PHE A 67 -12.96 3.20 1.60
N SER A 68 -11.97 3.66 0.84
CA SER A 68 -11.00 2.77 0.22
C SER A 68 -10.19 2.02 1.26
N ALA A 69 -9.75 2.71 2.32
CA ALA A 69 -8.92 2.09 3.34
C ALA A 69 -9.66 0.96 4.06
N ARG A 70 -10.90 1.20 4.51
CA ARG A 70 -11.68 0.17 5.21
C ARG A 70 -12.07 -0.98 4.29
N LEU A 71 -12.44 -0.69 3.03
CA LEU A 71 -12.77 -1.72 2.05
C LEU A 71 -11.56 -2.65 1.83
N HIS A 72 -10.38 -2.11 1.56
CA HIS A 72 -9.19 -2.94 1.33
C HIS A 72 -8.77 -3.72 2.58
N ARG A 73 -8.78 -3.11 3.78
CA ARG A 73 -8.40 -3.81 5.03
C ARG A 73 -9.35 -4.97 5.34
N ALA A 74 -10.66 -4.78 5.18
CA ALA A 74 -11.64 -5.81 5.45
C ALA A 74 -11.59 -6.99 4.46
N HIS A 75 -11.07 -6.78 3.25
CA HIS A 75 -11.05 -7.78 2.17
C HIS A 75 -9.63 -8.24 1.81
N ARG A 76 -8.65 -8.06 2.71
CA ARG A 76 -7.29 -8.59 2.52
C ARG A 76 -7.11 -10.01 3.07
N ALA A 77 -8.04 -10.46 3.91
CA ALA A 77 -8.14 -11.83 4.43
C ALA A 77 -8.33 -12.86 3.29
N PRO A 78 -7.96 -14.14 3.48
CA PRO A 78 -7.68 -15.08 2.39
C PRO A 78 -8.90 -15.44 1.50
N GLU A 79 -10.10 -14.97 1.83
CA GLU A 79 -11.35 -15.28 1.13
C GLU A 79 -11.62 -14.38 -0.09
N ALA A 80 -11.05 -13.17 -0.15
CA ALA A 80 -11.27 -12.24 -1.26
C ALA A 80 -10.00 -12.06 -2.11
N ASP A 81 -10.00 -12.61 -3.32
CA ASP A 81 -8.95 -12.33 -4.29
C ASP A 81 -9.09 -10.89 -4.83
N CYS A 82 -7.97 -10.21 -5.09
CA CYS A 82 -7.98 -8.85 -5.65
C CYS A 82 -8.83 -8.76 -6.92
N THR A 83 -8.88 -9.83 -7.72
CA THR A 83 -9.63 -9.90 -8.98
C THR A 83 -11.15 -9.91 -8.82
N VAL A 84 -11.66 -10.02 -7.59
CA VAL A 84 -13.09 -9.82 -7.30
C VAL A 84 -13.51 -8.37 -7.60
N CYS A 85 -12.63 -7.42 -7.29
CA CYS A 85 -12.89 -5.98 -7.45
C CYS A 85 -12.01 -5.32 -8.53
N HIS A 86 -10.85 -5.91 -8.82
CA HIS A 86 -9.89 -5.39 -9.78
C HIS A 86 -9.83 -6.25 -11.04
N THR A 87 -9.44 -5.64 -12.15
CA THR A 87 -9.12 -6.34 -13.38
C THR A 87 -7.63 -6.25 -13.63
N LEU A 88 -7.03 -7.35 -14.05
CA LEU A 88 -5.68 -7.40 -14.60
C LEU A 88 -5.78 -7.95 -16.01
N SER A 89 -5.50 -7.11 -17.02
CA SER A 89 -5.54 -7.54 -18.42
C SER A 89 -4.39 -6.93 -19.20
N ARG A 90 -3.52 -7.78 -19.76
CA ARG A 90 -2.33 -7.36 -20.52
C ARG A 90 -1.48 -6.37 -19.73
N GLY A 91 -1.22 -6.70 -18.46
CA GLY A 91 -0.45 -5.87 -17.54
C GLY A 91 -1.14 -4.60 -17.03
N ARG A 92 -2.37 -4.30 -17.46
CA ARG A 92 -3.13 -3.16 -16.95
C ARG A 92 -3.97 -3.58 -15.75
N PHE A 93 -3.66 -3.02 -14.60
CA PHE A 93 -4.40 -3.20 -13.36
C PHE A 93 -5.40 -2.05 -13.18
N GLY A 94 -6.65 -2.37 -12.88
CA GLY A 94 -7.71 -1.36 -12.74
C GLY A 94 -8.86 -1.84 -11.88
N LEU A 95 -9.86 -0.98 -11.66
CA LEU A 95 -11.12 -1.38 -11.04
C LEU A 95 -12.02 -2.08 -12.06
N ALA A 96 -12.76 -3.10 -11.63
CA ALA A 96 -13.79 -3.72 -12.44
C ALA A 96 -14.87 -2.67 -12.82
N GLY A 97 -15.09 -2.48 -14.12
CA GLY A 97 -15.97 -1.44 -14.64
C GLY A 97 -15.38 -0.02 -14.65
N GLY A 98 -14.13 0.15 -14.23
CA GLY A 98 -13.39 1.40 -14.35
C GLY A 98 -13.00 1.72 -15.79
N LYS A 99 -13.02 3.01 -16.15
CA LYS A 99 -12.66 3.48 -17.51
C LYS A 99 -11.15 3.66 -17.70
N LYS A 100 -10.39 3.82 -16.62
CA LYS A 100 -8.94 4.03 -16.63
C LYS A 100 -8.27 2.96 -15.77
N PRO A 101 -7.11 2.42 -16.21
CA PRO A 101 -6.29 1.57 -15.36
C PRO A 101 -5.75 2.40 -14.21
N LEU A 102 -5.65 1.78 -13.04
CA LEU A 102 -4.95 2.33 -11.89
C LEU A 102 -3.43 2.24 -12.08
N GLY A 103 -2.93 1.38 -12.97
CA GLY A 103 -1.51 1.34 -13.28
C GLY A 103 -1.12 0.05 -13.98
N THR A 104 0.18 -0.20 -14.02
CA THR A 104 0.75 -1.41 -14.62
C THR A 104 1.18 -2.38 -13.55
N LEU A 105 0.83 -3.66 -13.73
CA LEU A 105 1.17 -4.74 -12.82
C LEU A 105 1.59 -5.96 -13.63
N ALA A 106 2.71 -6.58 -13.26
CA ALA A 106 3.07 -7.86 -13.84
C ALA A 106 2.04 -8.94 -13.47
N GLU A 107 1.81 -9.90 -14.36
CA GLU A 107 0.97 -11.06 -14.01
C GLU A 107 1.63 -11.85 -12.88
N GLY A 108 0.89 -12.07 -11.78
CA GLY A 108 1.42 -12.74 -10.60
C GLY A 108 2.21 -11.85 -9.63
N ASP A 109 2.10 -10.51 -9.72
CA ASP A 109 2.85 -9.58 -8.87
C ASP A 109 2.64 -9.81 -7.36
N ALA A 110 3.62 -10.49 -6.77
CA ALA A 110 3.73 -10.71 -5.34
C ALA A 110 4.05 -9.42 -4.54
N PRO A 111 4.85 -8.46 -5.04
CA PRO A 111 5.08 -7.17 -4.38
C PRO A 111 3.81 -6.44 -3.93
N LEU A 112 2.86 -6.16 -4.82
CA LEU A 112 1.62 -5.47 -4.46
C LEU A 112 0.82 -6.27 -3.42
N ARG A 113 0.72 -7.59 -3.60
CA ARG A 113 0.03 -8.47 -2.64
C ARG A 113 0.69 -8.45 -1.27
N ARG A 114 2.03 -8.44 -1.19
CA ARG A 114 2.78 -8.34 0.07
C ARG A 114 2.60 -6.98 0.72
N ALA A 115 2.73 -5.89 -0.05
CA ALA A 115 2.52 -4.53 0.46
C ALA A 115 1.08 -4.35 0.98
N ALA A 116 0.08 -4.84 0.25
CA ALA A 116 -1.32 -4.80 0.69
C ALA A 116 -1.57 -5.64 1.94
N THR A 117 -0.95 -6.83 2.07
CA THR A 117 -1.00 -7.63 3.31
C THR A 117 -0.35 -6.90 4.47
N SER A 118 0.83 -6.30 4.23
CA SER A 118 1.56 -5.57 5.26
C SER A 118 0.74 -4.38 5.73
N TRP A 119 0.33 -3.51 4.81
CA TRP A 119 -0.50 -2.35 5.09
C TRP A 119 -1.82 -2.73 5.80
N ALA A 120 -2.43 -3.87 5.50
CA ALA A 120 -3.70 -4.24 6.15
C ALA A 120 -3.55 -4.61 7.63
N GLY A 121 -2.38 -5.08 8.10
CA GLY A 121 -2.30 -5.64 9.45
C GLY A 121 -0.93 -5.98 10.02
N SER A 122 0.18 -5.57 9.40
CA SER A 122 1.51 -5.78 9.96
C SER A 122 1.79 -4.87 11.17
N ALA A 123 3.01 -4.99 11.71
CA ALA A 123 3.55 -4.05 12.69
C ALA A 123 4.30 -2.87 12.06
N LEU A 124 4.44 -2.83 10.72
CA LEU A 124 5.21 -1.82 10.01
C LEU A 124 4.46 -0.47 9.97
N LEU A 125 5.15 0.57 9.47
CA LEU A 125 4.60 1.92 9.43
C LEU A 125 3.41 2.03 8.47
N ASP A 126 3.36 1.21 7.41
CA ASP A 126 2.22 1.16 6.50
C ASP A 126 0.91 0.80 7.22
N ALA A 127 0.92 -0.17 8.12
CA ALA A 127 -0.24 -0.60 8.89
C ALA A 127 -0.67 0.44 9.92
N THR A 128 0.27 1.25 10.43
CA THR A 128 -0.06 2.40 11.29
C THR A 128 -0.88 3.44 10.52
N HIS A 129 -0.46 3.76 9.29
CA HIS A 129 -1.20 4.67 8.42
C HIS A 129 -2.52 4.08 7.92
N ALA A 130 -2.58 2.77 7.68
CA ALA A 130 -3.82 2.08 7.30
C ALA A 130 -4.90 2.19 8.39
N LYS A 131 -4.51 2.12 9.67
CA LYS A 131 -5.41 2.33 10.82
C LYS A 131 -5.92 3.78 10.91
N ALA A 132 -5.14 4.73 10.41
CA ALA A 132 -5.53 6.12 10.25
C ALA A 132 -6.30 6.40 8.94
N ASP A 133 -6.80 5.35 8.28
CA ASP A 133 -7.58 5.44 7.04
C ASP A 133 -6.81 6.07 5.85
N VAL A 134 -5.47 6.01 5.87
CA VAL A 134 -4.62 6.43 4.74
C VAL A 134 -4.47 5.27 3.75
N SER A 135 -5.00 5.46 2.53
CA SER A 135 -4.91 4.49 1.44
C SER A 135 -3.54 4.54 0.73
N CYS A 136 -3.27 3.61 -0.18
CA CYS A 136 -2.02 3.58 -0.96
C CYS A 136 -1.77 4.91 -1.71
N ALA A 137 -2.84 5.49 -2.26
CA ALA A 137 -2.77 6.77 -2.96
C ALA A 137 -2.38 7.90 -1.99
N GLY A 138 -2.76 7.79 -0.72
CA GLY A 138 -2.37 8.65 0.40
C GLY A 138 -0.86 8.78 0.61
N CYS A 139 -0.03 7.86 0.11
CA CYS A 139 1.43 7.98 0.08
C CYS A 139 1.98 8.14 -1.33
N HIS A 140 1.42 7.43 -2.31
CA HIS A 140 2.05 7.35 -3.63
C HIS A 140 1.62 8.40 -4.64
N ALA A 141 0.51 9.13 -4.42
CA ALA A 141 -0.07 10.18 -5.29
C ALA A 141 -0.35 9.78 -6.76
N SER A 142 0.31 8.75 -7.28
CA SER A 142 0.03 8.04 -8.51
C SER A 142 -0.89 6.87 -8.21
N GLU A 143 -1.81 6.60 -9.12
CA GLU A 143 -2.51 5.32 -9.10
C GLU A 143 -1.44 4.23 -9.35
N LEU A 144 -1.42 3.22 -8.46
CA LEU A 144 -0.48 2.09 -8.36
C LEU A 144 1.02 2.41 -8.65
N PRO A 145 1.89 2.54 -7.62
CA PRO A 145 3.31 2.80 -7.81
C PRO A 145 4.05 1.58 -8.39
N GLU A 146 5.16 1.85 -9.09
CA GLU A 146 6.15 0.83 -9.42
C GLU A 146 6.88 0.33 -8.15
N THR A 147 7.41 -0.89 -8.21
CA THR A 147 8.22 -1.41 -7.09
C THR A 147 9.47 -0.56 -6.93
N GLY A 148 9.70 -0.06 -5.71
CA GLY A 148 10.81 0.83 -5.41
C GLY A 148 10.51 2.31 -5.65
N ALA A 149 9.26 2.67 -5.98
CA ALA A 149 8.87 4.08 -6.09
C ALA A 149 9.17 4.85 -4.80
N PHE A 150 9.86 5.97 -4.97
CA PHE A 150 10.19 6.90 -3.90
C PHE A 150 8.97 7.74 -3.50
N VAL A 151 8.84 8.03 -2.20
CA VAL A 151 7.84 8.95 -1.66
C VAL A 151 8.57 10.13 -1.06
N ALA A 152 8.40 11.31 -1.66
CA ALA A 152 9.09 12.51 -1.24
C ALA A 152 8.55 13.05 0.10
N SER A 153 9.41 13.74 0.84
CA SER A 153 9.12 14.24 2.20
C SER A 153 7.90 15.17 2.26
N GLU A 154 7.63 15.94 1.19
CA GLU A 154 6.45 16.79 1.07
C GLU A 154 5.15 16.01 1.26
N ARG A 155 5.15 14.72 0.89
CA ARG A 155 3.98 13.87 1.09
C ARG A 155 3.66 13.66 2.55
N CYS A 156 4.69 13.47 3.37
CA CYS A 156 4.57 13.34 4.81
C CYS A 156 4.14 14.67 5.44
N LEU A 157 4.78 15.77 5.02
CA LEU A 157 4.53 17.11 5.54
C LEU A 157 3.11 17.62 5.24
N ALA A 158 2.46 17.12 4.19
CA ALA A 158 1.07 17.44 3.85
C ALA A 158 0.07 17.14 4.99
N CYS A 159 0.41 16.21 5.89
CA CYS A 159 -0.40 15.85 7.06
C CYS A 159 0.32 16.10 8.39
N HIS A 160 1.64 15.91 8.43
CA HIS A 160 2.44 16.06 9.64
C HIS A 160 2.86 17.51 9.94
N GLY A 161 2.59 18.44 9.02
CA GLY A 161 2.96 19.85 9.16
C GLY A 161 4.38 20.14 8.68
N PRO A 162 4.85 21.39 8.81
CA PRO A 162 6.15 21.80 8.32
C PRO A 162 7.30 21.21 9.16
N ALA A 163 8.47 21.04 8.53
CA ALA A 163 9.62 20.34 9.13
C ALA A 163 10.16 21.03 10.39
N ASP A 164 10.11 22.36 10.46
CA ASP A 164 10.54 23.14 11.62
C ASP A 164 9.64 22.91 12.85
N ALA A 165 8.32 22.81 12.64
CA ALA A 165 7.36 22.48 13.69
C ALA A 165 7.57 21.05 14.18
N LEU A 166 7.86 20.09 13.29
CA LEU A 166 8.20 18.72 13.67
C LEU A 166 9.49 18.67 14.48
N ALA A 167 10.55 19.34 14.02
CA ALA A 167 11.81 19.43 14.74
C ALA A 167 11.60 19.97 16.16
N LYS A 168 10.85 21.07 16.30
CA LYS A 168 10.54 21.63 17.61
C LYS A 168 9.71 20.68 18.48
N ALA A 169 8.72 20.00 17.90
CA ALA A 169 7.84 19.09 18.63
C ALA A 169 8.55 17.81 19.11
N THR A 170 9.63 17.40 18.43
CA THR A 170 10.38 16.18 18.75
C THR A 170 11.72 16.44 19.42
N GLU A 171 11.96 17.66 19.92
CA GLU A 171 13.21 18.00 20.60
C GLU A 171 13.39 17.17 21.88
N PRO A 172 14.49 16.38 22.00
CA PRO A 172 14.74 15.61 23.20
C PRO A 172 15.09 16.51 24.39
N ALA A 173 14.50 16.24 25.56
CA ALA A 173 14.71 17.05 26.77
C ALA A 173 16.16 17.03 27.30
N VAL A 174 16.88 15.91 27.11
CA VAL A 174 18.22 15.71 27.70
C VAL A 174 19.33 16.01 26.69
N HIS A 175 19.12 15.73 25.40
CA HIS A 175 20.11 15.92 24.34
C HIS A 175 19.47 16.57 23.10
N PRO A 176 19.21 17.89 23.13
CA PRO A 176 18.59 18.61 22.01
C PRO A 176 19.38 18.52 20.70
N ASP A 177 20.69 18.34 20.79
CA ASP A 177 21.61 18.12 19.66
C ASP A 177 21.41 16.78 18.95
N ARG A 178 20.67 15.85 19.56
CA ARG A 178 20.37 14.51 19.01
C ARG A 178 18.97 14.41 18.42
N ASN A 179 18.36 15.54 18.08
CA ASN A 179 17.05 15.57 17.45
C ASN A 179 17.12 15.03 16.01
N PRO A 180 16.44 13.91 15.67
CA PRO A 180 16.52 13.30 14.34
C PRO A 180 15.95 14.20 13.24
N HIS A 181 15.07 15.14 13.59
CA HIS A 181 14.48 16.10 12.65
C HIS A 181 15.27 17.43 12.58
N ARG A 182 16.42 17.51 13.25
CA ARG A 182 17.37 18.64 13.15
C ARG A 182 18.80 18.13 13.11
N SER A 183 19.13 17.46 12.01
CA SER A 183 20.41 16.76 11.83
C SER A 183 21.55 17.68 11.41
N HIS A 184 22.78 17.32 11.82
CA HIS A 184 24.01 17.94 11.29
C HIS A 184 24.30 17.57 9.82
N LEU A 185 23.55 16.62 9.25
CA LEU A 185 23.61 16.26 7.84
C LEU A 185 22.71 17.16 6.97
N GLY A 186 22.00 18.12 7.58
CA GLY A 186 21.01 18.94 6.90
C GLY A 186 19.66 18.25 6.78
N GLU A 187 18.93 18.54 5.70
CA GLU A 187 17.64 17.92 5.40
C GLU A 187 17.85 16.47 4.94
N ILE A 188 17.17 15.54 5.61
CA ILE A 188 17.19 14.11 5.31
C ILE A 188 15.75 13.72 4.97
N ASP A 189 15.58 12.88 3.95
CA ASP A 189 14.26 12.37 3.61
C ASP A 189 13.64 11.58 4.75
N CYS A 190 12.33 11.76 4.96
CA CYS A 190 11.59 11.02 5.99
C CYS A 190 11.81 9.50 5.84
N THR A 191 11.87 9.03 4.60
CA THR A 191 12.04 7.61 4.24
C THR A 191 13.42 7.04 4.54
N ALA A 192 14.40 7.85 4.94
CA ALA A 192 15.72 7.36 5.36
C ALA A 192 15.65 6.64 6.72
N CYS A 193 14.67 6.98 7.56
CA CYS A 193 14.44 6.34 8.86
C CYS A 193 13.06 5.66 8.92
N HIS A 194 12.04 6.29 8.32
CA HIS A 194 10.65 5.86 8.38
C HIS A 194 10.27 5.02 7.16
N HIS A 195 10.36 3.71 7.32
CA HIS A 195 10.08 2.76 6.24
C HIS A 195 8.63 2.27 6.32
N ALA A 196 7.82 2.55 5.29
CA ALA A 196 6.42 2.14 5.22
C ALA A 196 6.27 0.61 5.12
N HIS A 197 6.91 0.02 4.10
CA HIS A 197 6.79 -1.41 3.74
C HIS A 197 7.98 -2.25 4.23
N ALA A 198 8.78 -1.73 5.16
CA ALA A 198 9.87 -2.44 5.83
C ALA A 198 9.99 -1.98 7.29
N ALA A 199 10.82 -2.67 8.06
CA ALA A 199 11.17 -2.26 9.42
C ALA A 199 11.80 -0.87 9.41
N SER A 200 11.28 0.07 10.20
CA SER A 200 11.90 1.40 10.38
C SER A 200 13.20 1.31 11.20
N GLU A 201 14.18 2.16 10.88
CA GLU A 201 15.49 2.15 11.54
C GLU A 201 15.98 3.54 11.94
N ASN A 202 16.74 3.59 13.03
CA ASN A 202 17.38 4.83 13.48
C ASN A 202 18.68 5.05 12.69
N TYR A 203 18.59 5.76 11.56
CA TYR A 203 19.71 6.02 10.66
C TYR A 203 20.98 6.53 11.36
N CYS A 204 20.85 7.38 12.38
CA CYS A 204 21.98 7.94 13.12
C CYS A 204 22.84 6.89 13.82
N LEU A 205 22.26 5.73 14.20
CA LEU A 205 22.99 4.66 14.89
C LEU A 205 24.03 3.98 13.99
N ASN A 206 23.96 4.17 12.67
CA ASN A 206 24.97 3.70 11.73
C ASN A 206 26.34 4.37 11.95
N CYS A 207 26.36 5.61 12.47
CA CYS A 207 27.59 6.33 12.82
C CYS A 207 27.72 6.59 14.32
N HIS A 208 26.60 6.67 15.04
CA HIS A 208 26.52 6.91 16.47
C HIS A 208 25.97 5.68 17.23
N PRO A 209 26.68 4.53 17.21
CA PRO A 209 26.15 3.26 17.70
C PRO A 209 25.91 3.23 19.22
N LYS A 210 26.41 4.22 19.96
CA LYS A 210 26.25 4.35 21.42
C LYS A 210 25.14 5.32 21.81
N PHE A 211 24.44 5.93 20.86
CA PHE A 211 23.31 6.80 21.18
C PHE A 211 22.12 5.97 21.62
N GLU A 212 21.47 6.43 22.68
CA GLU A 212 20.17 5.91 23.08
C GLU A 212 19.09 6.69 22.32
N MET A 213 18.45 6.02 21.37
CA MET A 213 17.37 6.58 20.56
C MET A 213 16.08 5.81 20.79
N LYS A 214 14.96 6.53 20.82
CA LYS A 214 13.64 5.91 20.92
C LYS A 214 13.39 5.02 19.70
N GLN A 215 12.72 3.90 19.92
CA GLN A 215 12.28 3.03 18.84
C GLN A 215 11.23 3.73 17.96
N LEU A 216 11.42 3.66 16.65
CA LEU A 216 10.50 4.25 15.67
C LEU A 216 9.23 3.41 15.51
N PRO A 217 8.08 4.03 15.20
CA PRO A 217 6.91 3.28 14.73
C PRO A 217 7.29 2.41 13.53
N GLY A 218 6.91 1.14 13.53
CA GLY A 218 7.27 0.21 12.46
C GLY A 218 8.65 -0.45 12.60
N ALA A 219 9.43 -0.13 13.63
CA ALA A 219 10.66 -0.87 13.94
C ALA A 219 10.34 -2.23 14.61
N PRO A 220 11.16 -3.28 14.39
CA PRO A 220 11.00 -4.57 15.04
C PRO A 220 11.09 -4.41 16.56
N ARG A 221 10.21 -5.13 17.28
CA ARG A 221 10.24 -5.17 18.75
C ARG A 221 11.35 -6.05 19.26
#